data_AF-A0A9C8G8D6-F1
#
_entry.id   AF-A0A9C8G8D6-F1
#
_cell.length_a   1.000
_cell.length_b   1.000
_cell.length_c   1.000
_cell.angle_alpha   90.00
_cell.angle_beta   90.00
_cell.angle_gamma   90.00
#
_symmetry.space_group_name_H-M   'P 1'
#
loop_
_entity.id
_entity.type
_entity.pdbx_description
1 polymer ?
#
loop_
_entity_poly.entity_id
_entity_poly.type
_entity_poly.pdbx_seq_one_letter_code
_entity_poly.pdbx_strand_id
1 'polypeptide(L)'
;MKEVQRIIRELGASEGFSTVVLTDASGLPMATSEDFEAAQALAAIVAEVLRVAQRAGERLDMTDLTEIMLLSQDAQRGVLYRQFQAGERHLVLAMVIQPNHAYWQATSQIIQQIQQLLWK
;
A
#
# COMPACT_ATOMS: atom_id res chain seq x y z
N MET A 1 3.24 -0.45 16.74
CA MET A 1 1.90 -0.77 16.18
C MET A 1 0.87 0.34 16.40
N LYS A 2 0.61 0.84 17.62
CA LYS A 2 -0.34 1.96 17.82
C LYS A 2 -0.02 3.19 16.95
N GLU A 3 1.26 3.55 16.84
CA GLU A 3 1.71 4.68 16.04
C GLU A 3 1.51 4.47 14.53
N VAL A 4 1.84 3.28 14.03
CA VAL A 4 1.59 2.88 12.64
C VAL A 4 0.09 2.95 12.32
N GLN A 5 -0.76 2.48 13.23
CA GLN A 5 -2.21 2.57 13.09
C GLN A 5 -2.72 4.01 13.02
N ARG A 6 -2.12 4.94 13.77
CA ARG A 6 -2.43 6.38 13.70
C ARG A 6 -2.06 6.96 12.34
N ILE A 7 -0.83 6.72 11.89
CA ILE A 7 -0.30 7.19 10.59
C ILE A 7 -1.17 6.72 9.43
N ILE A 8 -1.58 5.44 9.44
CA ILE A 8 -2.44 4.88 8.38
C ILE A 8 -3.84 5.51 8.37
N ARG A 9 -4.42 5.79 9.54
CA ARG A 9 -5.71 6.50 9.63
C ARG A 9 -5.61 7.92 9.10
N GLU A 10 -4.55 8.63 9.44
CA GLU A 10 -4.31 10.00 8.98
C GLU A 10 -4.10 10.07 7.47
N LEU A 11 -3.33 9.13 6.90
CA LEU A 11 -3.20 9.03 5.45
C LEU A 11 -4.57 8.78 4.80
N GLY A 12 -5.37 7.87 5.35
CA GLY A 12 -6.70 7.57 4.81
C GLY A 12 -7.73 8.70 4.95
N ALA A 13 -7.48 9.69 5.82
CA ALA A 13 -8.29 10.89 5.95
C ALA A 13 -7.76 12.07 5.11
N SER A 14 -6.57 11.94 4.52
CA SER A 14 -5.94 12.98 3.71
C SER A 14 -6.59 13.06 2.32
N GLU A 15 -6.66 14.28 1.77
CA GLU A 15 -7.23 14.49 0.44
C GLU A 15 -6.50 13.64 -0.61
N GLY A 16 -7.27 13.04 -1.52
CA GLY A 16 -6.75 12.19 -2.59
C GLY A 16 -6.48 10.74 -2.17
N PHE A 17 -6.69 10.39 -0.89
CA PHE A 17 -6.53 9.03 -0.37
C PHE A 17 -7.82 8.54 0.26
N SER A 18 -8.07 7.24 0.14
CA SER A 18 -9.16 6.54 0.83
C SER A 18 -8.81 5.06 0.94
N THR A 19 -9.48 4.35 1.86
CA THR A 19 -9.29 2.90 2.10
C THR A 19 -7.82 2.51 2.09
N VAL A 20 -7.12 2.80 3.17
CA VAL A 20 -5.66 2.58 3.29
C VAL A 20 -5.43 1.36 4.17
N VAL A 21 -4.50 0.50 3.75
CA VAL A 21 -4.07 -0.66 4.53
C VAL A 21 -2.55 -0.84 4.43
N LEU A 22 -1.93 -1.09 5.58
CA LEU A 22 -0.60 -1.67 5.66
C LEU A 22 -0.77 -3.17 5.86
N THR A 23 -0.15 -3.96 5.00
CA THR A 23 -0.23 -5.43 5.04
C THR A 23 1.14 -6.06 4.79
N ASP A 24 1.29 -7.34 5.12
CA ASP A 24 2.43 -8.13 4.65
C ASP A 24 2.17 -8.65 3.21
N ALA A 25 3.17 -9.36 2.65
CA ALA A 25 3.05 -9.93 1.31
C ALA A 25 1.95 -11.02 1.17
N SER A 26 1.43 -11.56 2.28
CA SER A 26 0.36 -12.55 2.28
C SER A 26 -1.04 -11.93 2.24
N GLY A 27 -1.15 -10.62 2.47
CA GLY A 27 -2.44 -9.92 2.59
C GLY A 27 -2.97 -9.86 4.02
N LEU A 28 -2.16 -10.17 5.04
CA LEU A 28 -2.56 -10.02 6.44
C LEU A 28 -2.53 -8.52 6.84
N PRO A 29 -3.66 -7.92 7.24
CA PRO A 29 -3.67 -6.50 7.63
C PRO A 29 -2.91 -6.27 8.94
N MET A 30 -2.02 -5.28 8.94
CA MET A 30 -1.28 -4.82 10.13
C MET A 30 -1.80 -3.49 10.69
N ALA A 31 -2.33 -2.64 9.82
CA ALA A 31 -3.00 -1.38 10.19
C ALA A 31 -3.94 -0.95 9.06
N THR A 32 -5.08 -0.36 9.42
CA THR A 32 -6.15 0.01 8.46
C THR A 32 -6.64 1.45 8.64
N SER A 33 -7.22 2.03 7.60
CA SER A 33 -8.07 3.22 7.71
C SER A 33 -9.36 2.94 8.51
N GLU A 34 -10.22 3.95 8.64
CA GLU A 34 -11.46 3.83 9.44
C GLU A 34 -12.43 2.78 8.94
N ASP A 35 -12.65 2.70 7.63
CA ASP A 35 -13.42 1.63 7.01
C ASP A 35 -12.63 0.32 7.02
N PHE A 36 -12.82 -0.45 8.09
CA PHE A 36 -12.10 -1.68 8.36
C PHE A 36 -12.43 -2.78 7.35
N GLU A 37 -13.71 -2.94 6.98
CA GLU A 37 -14.14 -3.98 6.05
C GLU A 37 -13.57 -3.74 4.65
N ALA A 38 -13.65 -2.50 4.16
CA ALA A 38 -13.06 -2.15 2.87
C ALA A 38 -11.52 -2.31 2.89
N ALA A 39 -10.85 -1.94 3.98
CA ALA A 39 -9.41 -2.11 4.12
C ALA A 39 -8.99 -3.59 4.17
N GLN A 40 -9.77 -4.46 4.82
CA GLN A 40 -9.53 -5.90 4.79
C GLN A 40 -9.72 -6.50 3.38
N ALA A 41 -10.79 -6.11 2.69
CA ALA A 41 -11.02 -6.52 1.31
C ALA A 41 -9.86 -6.09 0.41
N LEU A 42 -9.38 -4.85 0.57
CA LEU A 42 -8.22 -4.35 -0.16
C LEU A 42 -6.96 -5.18 0.12
N ALA A 43 -6.67 -5.53 1.38
CA ALA A 43 -5.50 -6.36 1.72
C ALA A 43 -5.54 -7.75 1.07
N ALA A 44 -6.72 -8.38 1.00
CA ALA A 44 -6.89 -9.66 0.33
C ALA A 44 -6.61 -9.55 -1.18
N ILE A 45 -7.11 -8.47 -1.83
CA ILE A 45 -6.88 -8.21 -3.26
C ILE A 45 -5.40 -7.94 -3.53
N VAL A 46 -4.71 -7.18 -2.68
CA VAL A 46 -3.27 -6.89 -2.78
C VAL A 46 -2.46 -8.17 -2.92
N ALA A 47 -2.74 -9.17 -2.07
CA ALA A 47 -2.01 -10.43 -2.09
C ALA A 47 -2.15 -11.17 -3.43
N GLU A 48 -3.35 -11.15 -4.03
CA GLU A 48 -3.57 -11.76 -5.35
C GLU A 48 -2.85 -11.00 -6.47
N VAL A 49 -2.92 -9.66 -6.44
CA VAL A 49 -2.25 -8.82 -7.44
C VAL A 49 -0.73 -9.03 -7.37
N LEU A 50 -0.15 -9.04 -6.17
CA LEU A 50 1.28 -9.26 -5.98
C LEU A 50 1.73 -10.63 -6.48
N ARG A 51 0.94 -11.69 -6.24
CA ARG A 51 1.23 -13.03 -6.78
C ARG A 51 1.30 -13.04 -8.30
N VAL A 52 0.37 -12.35 -8.97
CA VAL A 52 0.36 -12.26 -10.44
C VAL A 52 1.51 -11.40 -10.94
N ALA A 53 1.74 -10.26 -10.31
CA ALA A 53 2.79 -9.32 -10.68
C ALA A 53 4.19 -9.91 -10.52
N GLN A 54 4.44 -10.68 -9.46
CA GLN A 54 5.72 -11.38 -9.26
C GLN A 54 6.01 -12.35 -10.40
N ARG A 55 5.04 -13.18 -10.80
CA ARG A 55 5.19 -14.11 -11.93
C ARG A 55 5.39 -13.38 -13.26
N ALA A 56 4.78 -12.21 -13.43
CA ALA A 56 5.00 -11.38 -14.60
C ALA A 56 6.42 -10.78 -14.60
N GLY A 57 6.88 -10.26 -13.45
CA GLY A 57 8.21 -9.71 -13.26
C GLY A 57 9.32 -10.72 -13.57
N GLU A 58 9.19 -11.96 -13.09
CA GLU A 58 10.11 -13.07 -13.39
C GLU A 58 10.25 -13.34 -14.89
N ARG A 59 9.16 -13.19 -15.65
CA ARG A 59 9.16 -13.40 -17.12
C ARG A 59 9.69 -12.21 -17.90
N LEU A 60 9.59 -11.01 -17.32
CA LEU A 60 10.00 -9.75 -17.94
C LEU A 60 11.41 -9.32 -17.52
N ASP A 61 12.11 -10.12 -16.71
CA ASP A 61 13.38 -9.75 -16.07
C ASP A 61 13.28 -8.45 -15.27
N MET A 62 12.08 -8.21 -14.71
CA MET A 62 11.75 -7.09 -13.83
C MET A 62 11.58 -7.63 -12.42
N THR A 63 12.70 -8.08 -11.84
CA THR A 63 12.73 -8.49 -10.43
C THR A 63 12.49 -7.27 -9.53
N ASP A 64 11.76 -7.49 -8.43
CA ASP A 64 11.49 -6.50 -7.37
C ASP A 64 10.63 -5.29 -7.78
N LEU A 65 9.42 -5.56 -8.30
CA LEU A 65 8.41 -4.52 -8.53
C LEU A 65 8.08 -3.77 -7.23
N THR A 66 8.53 -2.51 -7.13
CA THR A 66 8.32 -1.69 -5.92
C THR A 66 6.96 -1.01 -5.88
N GLU A 67 6.34 -0.80 -7.04
CA GLU A 67 5.04 -0.13 -7.17
C GLU A 67 4.19 -0.77 -8.27
N ILE A 68 2.89 -0.85 -7.99
CA ILE A 68 1.85 -1.23 -8.96
C ILE A 68 0.69 -0.26 -8.79
N MET A 69 0.16 0.24 -9.91
CA MET A 69 -1.01 1.11 -9.94
C MET A 69 -2.06 0.55 -10.90
N LEU A 70 -3.26 0.34 -10.40
CA LEU A 70 -4.44 -0.04 -11.18
C LEU A 70 -5.34 1.17 -11.31
N LEU A 71 -5.55 1.67 -12.53
CA LEU A 71 -6.37 2.85 -12.77
C LEU A 71 -7.78 2.47 -13.24
N SER A 72 -8.77 3.25 -12.81
CA SER A 72 -10.08 3.24 -13.47
C SER A 72 -9.97 3.77 -14.90
N GLN A 73 -10.97 3.45 -15.73
CA GLN A 73 -10.98 3.85 -17.14
C GLN A 73 -10.89 5.37 -17.34
N ASP A 74 -11.47 6.15 -16.42
CA ASP A 74 -11.45 7.62 -16.44
C ASP A 74 -10.21 8.24 -15.76
N ALA A 75 -9.32 7.39 -15.23
CA ALA A 75 -8.14 7.76 -14.44
C ALA A 75 -8.43 8.70 -13.25
N GLN A 76 -9.69 8.83 -12.82
CA GLN A 76 -10.05 9.65 -11.65
C GLN A 76 -9.81 8.91 -10.35
N ARG A 77 -9.74 7.58 -10.40
CA ARG A 77 -9.45 6.74 -9.25
C ARG A 77 -8.47 5.64 -9.62
N GLY A 78 -7.77 5.15 -8.62
CA GLY A 78 -6.92 3.99 -8.79
C GLY A 78 -6.67 3.29 -7.48
N VAL A 79 -6.06 2.12 -7.57
CA VAL A 79 -5.49 1.41 -6.44
C VAL A 79 -3.99 1.44 -6.60
N LEU A 80 -3.31 1.92 -5.57
CA LEU A 80 -1.87 2.00 -5.50
C LEU A 80 -1.35 0.97 -4.50
N TYR A 81 -0.32 0.23 -4.90
CA TYR A 81 0.40 -0.72 -4.06
C TYR A 81 1.87 -0.33 -4.06
N ARG A 82 2.46 -0.12 -2.88
CA ARG A 82 3.89 0.16 -2.73
C ARG A 82 4.53 -0.85 -1.79
N GLN A 83 5.47 -1.62 -2.31
CA GLN A 83 6.23 -2.60 -1.53
C GLN A 83 7.46 -1.94 -0.92
N PHE A 84 7.77 -2.28 0.33
CA PHE A 84 8.96 -1.79 1.02
C PHE A 84 9.38 -2.73 2.14
N GLN A 85 10.62 -2.55 2.60
CA GLN A 85 11.18 -3.31 3.72
C GLN A 85 11.21 -2.47 4.98
N ALA A 86 10.86 -3.06 6.12
CA ALA A 86 11.07 -2.45 7.44
C ALA A 86 11.65 -3.50 8.40
N GLY A 87 12.97 -3.46 8.61
CA GLY A 87 13.70 -4.55 9.26
C GLY A 87 13.62 -5.82 8.41
N GLU A 88 13.24 -6.94 9.03
CA GLU A 88 13.04 -8.24 8.34
C GLU A 88 11.64 -8.39 7.70
N ARG A 89 10.80 -7.34 7.74
CA ARG A 89 9.42 -7.42 7.27
C ARG A 89 9.28 -6.84 5.87
N HIS A 90 8.81 -7.68 4.95
CA HIS A 90 8.29 -7.26 3.65
C HIS A 90 6.87 -6.75 3.82
N LEU A 91 6.68 -5.45 3.58
CA LEU A 91 5.42 -4.77 3.78
C LEU A 91 4.90 -4.17 2.49
N VAL A 92 3.60 -3.99 2.45
CA VAL A 92 2.87 -3.39 1.35
C VAL A 92 1.96 -2.31 1.91
N LEU A 93 2.15 -1.09 1.44
CA LEU A 93 1.22 0.00 1.65
C LEU A 93 0.27 0.05 0.46
N ALA A 94 -1.01 -0.24 0.70
CA ALA A 94 -2.04 -0.26 -0.32
C ALA A 94 -3.12 0.77 -0.02
N MET A 95 -3.63 1.44 -1.05
CA MET A 95 -4.68 2.44 -0.89
C MET A 95 -5.46 2.70 -2.17
N VAL A 96 -6.67 3.22 -2.02
CA VAL A 96 -7.40 3.85 -3.13
C VAL A 96 -6.96 5.31 -3.23
N ILE A 97 -6.51 5.72 -4.42
CA ILE A 97 -6.04 7.08 -4.69
C ILE A 97 -6.88 7.80 -5.73
N GLN A 98 -6.83 9.13 -5.71
CA GLN A 98 -7.11 9.99 -6.86
C GLN A 98 -5.77 10.33 -7.53
N PRO A 99 -5.45 9.77 -8.72
CA PRO A 99 -4.10 9.84 -9.31
C PRO A 99 -3.62 11.25 -9.66
N ASN A 100 -4.55 12.21 -9.80
CA ASN A 100 -4.23 13.61 -10.10
C ASN A 100 -3.58 14.34 -8.90
N HIS A 101 -3.60 13.75 -7.71
CA HIS A 101 -2.89 14.25 -6.53
C HIS A 101 -1.46 13.73 -6.48
N ALA A 102 -0.54 14.52 -5.93
CA ALA A 102 0.87 14.16 -5.78
C ALA A 102 1.07 13.06 -4.71
N TYR A 103 0.73 11.81 -5.07
CA TYR A 103 0.72 10.69 -4.13
C TYR A 103 2.12 10.22 -3.72
N TRP A 104 3.10 10.32 -4.62
CA TRP A 104 4.40 9.70 -4.43
C TRP A 104 5.15 10.27 -3.22
N GLN A 105 5.15 11.60 -3.06
CA GLN A 105 5.83 12.24 -1.94
C GLN A 105 5.16 11.89 -0.61
N ALA A 106 3.83 12.00 -0.53
CA ALA A 106 3.07 11.67 0.67
C ALA A 106 3.29 10.21 1.09
N THR A 107 3.11 9.27 0.16
CA THR A 107 3.30 7.84 0.46
C THR A 107 4.75 7.49 0.80
N SER A 108 5.74 8.16 0.18
CA SER A 108 7.16 7.92 0.50
C SER A 108 7.51 8.39 1.91
N GLN A 109 6.98 9.54 2.34
CA GLN A 109 7.16 10.02 3.71
C GLN A 109 6.53 9.06 4.73
N ILE A 110 5.33 8.55 4.44
CA ILE A 110 4.64 7.58 5.29
C ILE A 110 5.45 6.27 5.38
N ILE A 111 5.95 5.76 4.27
CA ILE A 111 6.82 4.57 4.24
C ILE A 111 8.06 4.80 5.12
N GLN A 112 8.74 5.94 4.98
CA GLN A 112 9.91 6.26 5.80
C GLN A 112 9.60 6.31 7.30
N GLN A 113 8.47 6.91 7.69
CA GLN A 113 8.03 6.93 9.09
C GLN A 113 7.76 5.51 9.61
N ILE A 114 7.06 4.68 8.84
CA ILE A 114 6.78 3.29 9.21
C ILE A 114 8.09 2.49 9.34
N GLN A 115 9.01 2.67 8.39
CA GLN A 115 10.33 2.06 8.45
C GLN A 115 11.03 2.42 9.75
N GLN A 116 11.15 3.70 10.10
CA GLN A 116 11.79 4.15 11.35
C GLN A 116 11.13 3.57 12.61
N LEU A 117 9.81 3.45 12.62
CA LEU A 117 9.07 2.90 13.77
C LEU A 117 9.21 1.39 13.94
N LEU A 118 9.44 0.67 12.84
CA LEU A 118 9.55 -0.78 12.80
C LEU A 118 11.01 -1.25 12.70
N TRP A 119 11.96 -0.34 12.49
CA TRP A 119 13.39 -0.60 12.49
C TRP A 119 13.87 -0.82 13.93
N LYS A 120 13.81 -2.07 14.37
CA LYS A 120 14.47 -2.56 15.58
C LYS A 120 15.22 -3.83 15.24
#